data_AF-A0A7S3X5V8-F1
#
_entry.id   AF-A0A7S3X5V8-F1
#
_cell.length_a   1.000
_cell.length_b   1.000
_cell.length_c   1.000
_cell.angle_alpha   90.00
_cell.angle_beta   90.00
_cell.angle_gamma   90.00
#
_symmetry.space_group_name_H-M   'P 1'
#
loop_
_entity.id
_entity.type
_entity.pdbx_description
1 polymer ?
#
loop_
_entity_poly.entity_id
_entity_poly.type
_entity_poly.pdbx_seq_one_letter_code
_entity_poly.pdbx_strand_id
1 'polypeptide(L)'
;AVFCQGALVPTSHPRLFDQLKGELGDTFVSFLSASMPSSLLKKYNADELIGCLQFLLRELRKCLSGNNLGDVHDEEPTSLAEDLKQNFPNDWLAHLLGASPWALRQKYDLPELIDTLQGLMQVCEERLSDELGPLVMWCSEDSPLRSRVEVISPAPLEQPEPIQEEEEEALPEEEPTRPLSAVAPTPYHQPIAFAAPTSPEPARLTI
;
A
#
# COMPACT_ATOMS: atom_id res chain seq x y z
N ALA A 1 -32.98 21.93 4.94
CA ALA A 1 -31.60 21.62 4.49
C ALA A 1 -30.64 22.39 5.38
N VAL A 2 -30.05 21.72 6.37
CA VAL A 2 -29.05 22.33 7.26
C VAL A 2 -27.69 21.98 6.66
N PHE A 3 -27.07 22.96 6.02
CA PHE A 3 -25.66 22.89 5.66
C PHE A 3 -24.85 23.16 6.94
N CYS A 4 -24.29 22.12 7.53
CA CYS A 4 -23.23 22.30 8.53
C CYS A 4 -21.94 22.69 7.80
N GLN A 5 -21.62 23.98 7.86
CA GLN A 5 -20.30 24.51 7.52
C GLN A 5 -19.30 24.16 8.63
N GLY A 6 -18.08 23.78 8.20
CA GLY A 6 -16.88 24.30 8.84
C GLY A 6 -16.18 23.38 9.84
N ALA A 7 -15.53 22.33 9.33
CA ALA A 7 -14.22 21.96 9.86
C ALA A 7 -13.20 22.22 8.75
N LEU A 8 -12.34 23.21 8.96
CA LEU A 8 -11.16 23.46 8.13
C LEU A 8 -10.24 22.23 8.25
N VAL A 9 -10.45 21.25 7.38
CA VAL A 9 -9.48 20.18 7.18
C VAL A 9 -8.22 20.85 6.63
N PRO A 10 -7.06 20.75 7.29
CA PRO A 10 -5.83 21.24 6.69
C PRO A 10 -5.63 20.50 5.38
N THR A 11 -5.76 21.23 4.27
CA THR A 11 -5.61 20.77 2.88
C THR A 11 -4.13 20.53 2.50
N SER A 12 -3.24 20.53 3.49
CA SER A 12 -1.82 20.31 3.28
C SER A 12 -1.58 18.82 3.09
N HIS A 13 -1.21 18.45 1.86
CA HIS A 13 -0.68 17.12 1.57
C HIS A 13 0.44 16.79 2.56
N PRO A 14 0.42 15.60 3.20
CA PRO A 14 1.54 15.19 4.02
C PRO A 14 2.80 15.11 3.14
N ARG A 15 3.89 15.78 3.52
CA ARG A 15 5.15 15.71 2.74
C ARG A 15 5.62 14.26 2.53
N LEU A 16 5.37 13.42 3.54
CA LEU A 16 5.66 11.99 3.48
C LEU A 16 4.86 11.27 2.40
N PHE A 17 3.62 11.70 2.14
CA PHE A 17 2.78 11.11 1.10
C PHE A 17 3.40 11.32 -0.28
N ASP A 18 3.80 12.55 -0.61
CA ASP A 18 4.47 12.86 -1.89
C ASP A 18 5.82 12.15 -2.02
N GLN A 19 6.58 12.05 -0.92
CA GLN A 19 7.85 11.34 -0.91
C GLN A 19 7.65 9.84 -1.19
N LEU A 20 6.75 9.16 -0.47
CA LEU A 20 6.48 7.74 -0.65
C LEU A 20 5.92 7.45 -2.04
N LYS A 21 5.06 8.33 -2.54
CA LYS A 21 4.52 8.25 -3.89
C LYS A 21 5.62 8.35 -4.95
N GLY A 22 6.60 9.24 -4.77
CA GLY A 22 7.77 9.32 -5.64
C GLY A 22 8.69 8.09 -5.55
N GLU A 23 8.89 7.54 -4.35
CA GLU A 23 9.72 6.33 -4.12
C GLU A 23 9.07 5.05 -4.69
N LEU A 24 7.73 4.91 -4.61
CA LEU A 24 7.00 3.67 -4.91
C LEU A 24 6.20 3.70 -6.22
N GLY A 25 6.10 4.87 -6.88
CA GLY A 25 5.42 5.02 -8.16
C GLY A 25 3.93 4.64 -8.10
N ASP A 26 3.48 3.79 -9.02
CA ASP A 26 2.07 3.38 -9.12
C ASP A 26 1.67 2.34 -8.07
N THR A 27 2.64 1.67 -7.43
CA THR A 27 2.38 0.65 -6.42
C THR A 27 2.20 1.20 -5.01
N PHE A 28 2.29 2.53 -4.83
CA PHE A 28 2.31 3.14 -3.51
C PHE A 28 1.03 2.88 -2.71
N VAL A 29 -0.14 2.88 -3.36
CA VAL A 29 -1.44 2.62 -2.69
C VAL A 29 -1.47 1.20 -2.18
N SER A 30 -1.26 0.22 -3.06
CA SER A 30 -1.27 -1.20 -2.73
C SER A 30 -0.19 -1.58 -1.72
N PHE A 31 0.95 -0.89 -1.73
CA PHE A 31 2.01 -1.09 -0.74
C PHE A 31 1.63 -0.59 0.65
N LEU A 32 0.95 0.56 0.73
CA LEU A 32 0.52 1.14 2.00
C LEU A 32 -0.74 0.49 2.57
N SER A 33 -1.55 -0.18 1.75
CA SER A 33 -2.76 -0.90 2.19
C SER A 33 -2.47 -2.34 2.64
N ALA A 34 -1.60 -3.09 1.96
CA ALA A 34 -1.49 -4.54 2.17
C ALA A 34 -0.78 -4.94 3.46
N SER A 35 0.34 -4.30 3.81
CA SER A 35 1.02 -4.44 5.11
C SER A 35 2.28 -3.59 5.08
N MET A 36 2.45 -2.70 6.06
CA MET A 36 3.64 -1.86 6.07
C MET A 36 4.83 -2.62 6.65
N PRO A 37 5.96 -2.71 5.94
CA PRO A 37 7.14 -3.34 6.50
C PRO A 37 7.64 -2.54 7.70
N SER A 38 8.10 -3.24 8.73
CA SER A 38 8.63 -2.61 9.95
C SER A 38 9.82 -1.68 9.71
N SER A 39 10.44 -1.75 8.52
CA SER A 39 11.46 -0.81 8.06
C SER A 39 10.93 0.62 7.88
N LEU A 40 9.68 0.79 7.43
CA LEU A 40 9.05 2.11 7.31
C LEU A 40 8.81 2.75 8.68
N LEU A 41 8.34 1.95 9.64
CA LEU A 41 8.15 2.40 11.04
C LEU A 41 9.44 2.88 11.69
N LYS A 42 10.59 2.37 11.23
CA LYS A 42 11.92 2.79 11.69
C LYS A 42 12.47 3.99 10.91
N LYS A 43 12.08 4.14 9.64
CA LYS A 43 12.57 5.20 8.74
C LYS A 43 11.86 6.53 8.97
N TYR A 44 10.57 6.51 9.29
CA TYR A 44 9.72 7.70 9.33
C TYR A 44 9.14 7.98 10.73
N ASN A 45 8.79 9.23 10.98
CA ASN A 45 8.13 9.61 12.22
C ASN A 45 6.71 9.01 12.27
N ALA A 46 6.32 8.45 13.41
CA ALA A 46 5.02 7.83 13.60
C ALA A 46 3.85 8.79 13.33
N ASP A 47 3.96 10.06 13.76
CA ASP A 47 2.91 11.06 13.58
C ASP A 47 2.74 11.43 12.09
N GLU A 48 3.85 11.52 11.34
CA GLU A 48 3.82 11.75 9.89
C GLU A 48 3.22 10.55 9.15
N LEU A 49 3.55 9.34 9.61
CA LEU A 49 3.03 8.10 9.02
C LEU A 49 1.53 7.96 9.24
N ILE A 50 1.05 8.12 10.47
CA ILE A 50 -0.39 8.12 10.77
C ILE A 50 -1.10 9.17 9.91
N GLY A 51 -0.56 10.40 9.81
CA GLY A 51 -1.13 11.44 8.96
C GLY A 51 -1.17 11.06 7.48
N CYS A 52 -0.15 10.36 6.98
CA CYS A 52 -0.11 9.83 5.63
C CYS A 52 -1.21 8.78 5.38
N LEU A 53 -1.38 7.82 6.29
CA LEU A 53 -2.41 6.78 6.17
C LEU A 53 -3.83 7.38 6.30
N GLN A 54 -4.06 8.29 7.25
CA GLN A 54 -5.33 9.01 7.38
C GLN A 54 -5.68 9.76 6.10
N PHE A 55 -4.68 10.40 5.46
CA PHE A 55 -4.87 11.09 4.20
C PHE A 55 -5.25 10.11 3.08
N LEU A 56 -4.51 9.03 2.91
CA LEU A 56 -4.78 8.00 1.91
C LEU A 56 -6.20 7.41 2.08
N LEU A 57 -6.57 7.00 3.30
CA LEU A 57 -7.90 6.46 3.60
C LEU A 57 -9.00 7.47 3.27
N ARG A 58 -8.79 8.76 3.54
CA ARG A 58 -9.75 9.81 3.21
C ARG A 58 -9.95 9.94 1.70
N GLU A 59 -8.88 9.89 0.92
CA GLU A 59 -8.98 9.97 -0.55
C GLU A 59 -9.65 8.72 -1.14
N LEU A 60 -9.34 7.52 -0.64
CA LEU A 60 -10.02 6.29 -1.05
C LEU A 60 -11.52 6.34 -0.75
N ARG A 61 -11.91 6.80 0.45
CA ARG A 61 -13.33 6.97 0.80
C ARG A 61 -14.04 8.04 -0.01
N LYS A 62 -13.35 9.11 -0.41
CA LYS A 62 -13.88 10.09 -1.37
C LYS A 62 -14.15 9.43 -2.73
N CYS A 63 -13.26 8.56 -3.20
CA CYS A 63 -13.45 7.82 -4.44
C CYS A 63 -14.65 6.87 -4.35
N LEU A 64 -14.81 6.14 -3.24
CA LEU A 64 -16.00 5.31 -3.00
C LEU A 64 -17.29 6.14 -3.04
N SER A 65 -17.31 7.26 -2.30
CA SER A 65 -18.48 8.15 -2.25
C SER A 65 -18.82 8.74 -3.61
N GLY A 66 -17.81 9.14 -4.39
CA GLY A 66 -17.97 9.70 -5.73
C GLY A 66 -18.51 8.68 -6.75
N ASN A 67 -18.26 7.40 -6.53
CA ASN A 67 -18.71 6.30 -7.39
C ASN A 67 -19.97 5.58 -6.87
N ASN A 68 -20.63 6.10 -5.83
CA ASN A 68 -21.79 5.49 -5.17
C ASN A 68 -21.53 4.10 -4.55
N LEU A 69 -20.29 3.82 -4.15
CA LEU A 69 -19.85 2.61 -3.44
C LEU A 69 -19.66 2.87 -1.94
N GLY A 70 -20.44 3.80 -1.38
CA GLY A 70 -20.31 4.25 0.01
C GLY A 70 -20.91 3.29 1.04
N ASP A 71 -21.43 2.14 0.62
CA ASP A 71 -22.03 1.10 1.45
C ASP A 71 -21.01 0.29 2.28
N VAL A 72 -19.71 0.57 2.11
CA VAL A 72 -18.62 0.00 2.89
C VAL A 72 -18.60 0.60 4.31
N HIS A 73 -19.56 0.18 5.13
CA HIS A 73 -19.66 0.51 6.56
C HIS A 73 -19.34 -0.69 7.45
N ASP A 74 -19.53 -1.90 6.95
CA ASP A 74 -19.23 -3.16 7.64
C ASP A 74 -17.83 -3.66 7.27
N GLU A 75 -16.82 -2.91 7.71
CA GLU A 75 -15.41 -3.31 7.64
C GLU A 75 -15.08 -4.29 8.78
N GLU A 76 -14.20 -5.27 8.53
CA GLU A 76 -13.75 -6.22 9.55
C GLU A 76 -13.24 -5.46 10.78
N PRO A 77 -13.87 -5.66 11.96
CA PRO A 77 -13.52 -4.87 13.11
C PRO A 77 -12.19 -5.37 13.70
N THR A 78 -11.14 -4.57 13.54
CA THR A 78 -10.00 -4.62 14.44
C THR A 78 -10.45 -4.27 15.86
N SER A 79 -9.75 -4.76 16.89
CA SER A 79 -10.06 -4.46 18.31
C SER A 79 -10.20 -2.95 18.56
N LEU A 80 -9.28 -2.14 18.02
CA LEU A 80 -9.38 -0.68 18.05
C LEU A 80 -10.61 -0.13 17.32
N ALA A 81 -11.00 -0.68 16.18
CA ALA A 81 -12.22 -0.25 15.49
C ALA A 81 -13.47 -0.52 16.33
N GLU A 82 -13.52 -1.64 17.07
CA GLU A 82 -14.62 -1.91 18.02
C GLU A 82 -14.64 -0.93 19.18
N ASP A 83 -13.48 -0.66 19.80
CA ASP A 83 -13.37 0.34 20.87
C ASP A 83 -13.81 1.73 20.38
N LEU A 84 -13.39 2.13 19.17
CA LEU A 84 -13.81 3.38 18.56
C LEU A 84 -15.32 3.41 18.28
N LYS A 85 -15.91 2.32 17.77
CA LYS A 85 -17.37 2.20 17.56
C LYS A 85 -18.12 2.26 18.90
N GLN A 86 -17.59 1.69 19.97
CA GLN A 86 -18.21 1.74 21.29
C GLN A 86 -18.18 3.15 21.89
N ASN A 87 -17.06 3.87 21.73
CA ASN A 87 -16.89 5.22 22.26
C ASN A 87 -17.57 6.31 21.37
N PHE A 88 -17.67 6.07 20.06
CA PHE A 88 -18.17 7.02 19.07
C PHE A 88 -19.12 6.35 18.07
N PRO A 89 -20.29 5.86 18.49
CA PRO A 89 -21.15 4.96 17.70
C PRO A 89 -21.59 5.51 16.34
N ASN A 90 -21.75 6.83 16.22
CA ASN A 90 -22.21 7.46 14.98
C ASN A 90 -21.08 8.07 14.13
N ASP A 91 -19.90 8.30 14.72
CA ASP A 91 -18.86 9.17 14.13
C ASP A 91 -17.44 8.62 14.32
N TRP A 92 -17.28 7.34 14.63
CA TRP A 92 -15.96 6.74 14.93
C TRP A 92 -14.94 6.92 13.79
N LEU A 93 -15.36 6.81 12.53
CA LEU A 93 -14.51 7.08 11.37
C LEU A 93 -14.13 8.55 11.25
N ALA A 94 -15.09 9.44 11.50
CA ALA A 94 -14.81 10.88 11.48
C ALA A 94 -13.84 11.26 12.62
N HIS A 95 -13.94 10.61 13.77
CA HIS A 95 -12.97 10.74 14.85
C HIS A 95 -11.59 10.25 14.43
N LEU A 96 -11.50 9.03 13.88
CA LEU A 96 -10.24 8.43 13.43
C LEU A 96 -9.56 9.26 12.32
N LEU A 97 -10.31 9.80 11.37
CA LEU A 97 -9.78 10.58 10.25
C LEU A 97 -9.59 12.07 10.55
N GLY A 98 -10.27 12.60 11.57
CA GLY A 98 -10.25 14.02 11.93
C GLY A 98 -9.33 14.35 13.10
N ALA A 99 -9.00 13.37 13.94
CA ALA A 99 -8.09 13.54 15.06
C ALA A 99 -6.65 13.77 14.58
N SER A 100 -5.88 14.56 15.34
CA SER A 100 -4.47 14.77 15.03
C SER A 100 -3.68 13.47 15.22
N PRO A 101 -2.69 13.18 14.35
CA PRO A 101 -1.84 11.99 14.49
C PRO A 101 -1.22 11.83 15.88
N TRP A 102 -0.71 12.95 16.42
CA TRP A 102 -0.14 12.98 17.76
C TRP A 102 -1.16 12.58 18.83
N ALA A 103 -2.40 13.08 18.76
CA ALA A 103 -3.42 12.76 19.76
C ALA A 103 -3.84 11.29 19.68
N LEU A 104 -3.97 10.73 18.48
CA LEU A 104 -4.25 9.31 18.30
C LEU A 104 -3.13 8.45 18.88
N ARG A 105 -1.86 8.80 18.63
CA ARG A 105 -0.69 8.08 19.18
C ARG A 105 -0.59 8.14 20.70
N GLN A 106 -1.10 9.19 21.34
CA GLN A 106 -1.15 9.25 22.81
C GLN A 106 -2.24 8.36 23.41
N LYS A 107 -3.30 8.08 22.65
CA LYS A 107 -4.50 7.39 23.15
C LYS A 107 -4.53 5.90 22.78
N TYR A 108 -3.93 5.54 21.64
CA TYR A 108 -4.00 4.19 21.07
C TYR A 108 -2.60 3.62 20.85
N ASP A 109 -2.50 2.29 20.89
CA ASP A 109 -1.26 1.60 20.53
C ASP A 109 -0.93 1.84 19.05
N LEU A 110 0.34 2.13 18.77
CA LEU A 110 0.75 2.54 17.43
C LEU A 110 0.60 1.41 16.39
N PRO A 111 1.11 0.18 16.63
CA PRO A 111 0.83 -0.96 15.77
C PRO A 111 -0.65 -1.17 15.49
N GLU A 112 -1.48 -1.21 16.54
CA GLU A 112 -2.92 -1.43 16.38
C GLU A 112 -3.58 -0.31 15.55
N LEU A 113 -3.22 0.96 15.79
CA LEU A 113 -3.70 2.10 15.02
C LEU A 113 -3.33 2.01 13.54
N ILE A 114 -2.11 1.58 13.24
CA ILE A 114 -1.65 1.40 11.87
C ILE A 114 -2.41 0.25 11.22
N ASP A 115 -2.49 -0.91 11.87
CA ASP A 115 -3.20 -2.08 11.36
C ASP A 115 -4.67 -1.76 11.08
N THR A 116 -5.34 -1.03 11.98
CA THR A 116 -6.69 -0.53 11.73
C THR A 116 -6.75 0.35 10.49
N LEU A 117 -5.90 1.37 10.37
CA LEU A 117 -5.91 2.25 9.19
C LEU A 117 -5.65 1.48 7.90
N GLN A 118 -4.71 0.52 7.92
CA GLN A 118 -4.37 -0.31 6.76
C GLN A 118 -5.52 -1.23 6.36
N GLY A 119 -6.14 -1.93 7.30
CA GLY A 119 -7.30 -2.77 7.03
C GLY A 119 -8.45 -1.99 6.40
N LEU A 120 -8.74 -0.79 6.90
CA LEU A 120 -9.76 0.09 6.30
C LEU A 120 -9.40 0.52 4.87
N MET A 121 -8.13 0.82 4.62
CA MET A 121 -7.66 1.18 3.27
C MET A 121 -7.73 0.00 2.31
N GLN A 122 -7.35 -1.19 2.78
CA GLN A 122 -7.39 -2.41 1.99
C GLN A 122 -8.83 -2.73 1.55
N VAL A 123 -9.80 -2.68 2.46
CA VAL A 123 -11.21 -2.90 2.12
C VAL A 123 -11.70 -1.86 1.09
N CYS A 124 -11.30 -0.60 1.23
CA CYS A 124 -11.64 0.44 0.27
C CYS A 124 -11.02 0.18 -1.13
N GLU A 125 -9.74 -0.21 -1.16
CA GLU A 125 -9.01 -0.49 -2.40
C GLU A 125 -9.57 -1.73 -3.10
N GLU A 126 -9.83 -2.81 -2.38
CA GLU A 126 -10.43 -4.04 -2.90
C GLU A 126 -11.79 -3.74 -3.52
N ARG A 127 -12.66 -3.02 -2.80
CA ARG A 127 -13.98 -2.65 -3.31
C ARG A 127 -13.92 -1.81 -4.59
N LEU A 128 -13.04 -0.80 -4.62
CA LEU A 128 -12.84 0.03 -5.82
C LEU A 128 -12.29 -0.80 -6.98
N SER A 129 -11.35 -1.70 -6.68
CA SER A 129 -10.70 -2.54 -7.69
C SER A 129 -11.64 -3.58 -8.28
N ASP A 130 -12.50 -4.17 -7.47
CA ASP A 130 -13.48 -5.18 -7.89
C ASP A 130 -14.56 -4.58 -8.79
N GLU A 131 -15.07 -3.39 -8.46
CA GLU A 131 -16.18 -2.76 -9.18
C GLU A 131 -15.74 -1.92 -10.38
N LEU A 132 -14.59 -1.25 -10.27
CA LEU A 132 -14.14 -0.27 -11.26
C LEU A 132 -12.83 -0.65 -11.95
N GLY A 133 -12.18 -1.74 -11.54
CA GLY A 133 -10.90 -2.19 -12.09
C GLY A 133 -9.70 -1.41 -11.53
N PRO A 134 -8.57 -1.38 -12.24
CA PRO A 134 -7.34 -0.80 -11.71
C PRO A 134 -7.46 0.71 -11.46
N LEU A 135 -6.63 1.23 -10.55
CA LEU A 135 -6.67 2.63 -10.08
C LEU A 135 -6.74 3.68 -11.20
N VAL A 136 -6.06 3.43 -12.32
CA VAL A 136 -6.05 4.32 -13.48
C VAL A 136 -7.41 4.52 -14.15
N MET A 137 -8.38 3.62 -13.91
CA MET A 137 -9.70 3.64 -14.55
C MET A 137 -10.71 4.52 -13.80
N TRP A 138 -10.62 4.56 -12.47
CA TRP A 138 -11.58 5.28 -11.63
C TRP A 138 -11.01 6.51 -10.94
N CYS A 139 -9.68 6.69 -10.99
CA CYS A 139 -9.02 7.82 -10.38
C CYS A 139 -8.65 8.87 -11.43
N SER A 140 -9.11 10.11 -11.24
CA SER A 140 -8.78 11.22 -12.14
C SER A 140 -7.27 11.48 -12.22
N GLU A 141 -6.79 12.03 -13.34
CA GLU A 141 -5.37 12.35 -13.56
C GLU A 141 -4.82 13.38 -12.56
N ASP A 142 -5.70 14.25 -12.08
CA ASP A 142 -5.38 15.26 -11.06
C ASP A 142 -5.50 14.73 -9.63
N SER A 143 -5.87 13.45 -9.46
CA SER A 143 -6.01 12.86 -8.14
C SER A 143 -4.65 12.75 -7.46
N PRO A 144 -4.57 13.03 -6.15
CA PRO A 144 -3.36 12.78 -5.38
C PRO A 144 -3.00 11.29 -5.35
N LEU A 145 -3.94 10.40 -5.68
CA LEU A 145 -3.71 8.96 -5.76
C LEU A 145 -3.02 8.51 -7.05
N ARG A 146 -2.85 9.36 -8.07
CA ARG A 146 -2.11 8.99 -9.29
C ARG A 146 -0.69 9.51 -9.26
N SER A 147 0.30 8.63 -9.40
CA SER A 147 1.67 9.05 -9.65
C SER A 147 1.75 9.72 -11.01
N ARG A 148 2.15 11.00 -11.03
CA ARG A 148 2.49 11.67 -12.27
C ARG A 148 3.82 11.07 -12.71
N VAL A 149 3.74 10.09 -13.60
CA VAL A 149 4.90 9.73 -14.40
C VAL A 149 5.21 10.97 -15.24
N GLU A 150 6.24 11.72 -14.87
CA GLU A 150 6.88 12.59 -15.86
C GLU A 150 7.33 11.65 -16.97
N VAL A 151 6.58 11.65 -18.08
CA VAL A 151 6.97 10.96 -19.29
C VAL A 151 8.28 11.60 -19.69
N ILE A 152 9.39 10.98 -19.30
CA ILE A 152 10.70 11.24 -19.89
C ILE A 152 10.49 10.83 -21.35
N SER A 153 10.16 11.83 -22.18
CA SER A 153 10.03 11.65 -23.61
C SER A 153 11.35 11.00 -24.04
N PRO A 154 11.33 9.78 -24.61
CA PRO A 154 12.56 9.13 -25.02
C PRO A 154 13.25 10.11 -25.96
N ALA A 155 14.48 10.51 -25.58
CA ALA A 155 15.30 11.38 -26.41
C ALA A 155 15.24 10.84 -27.85
N PRO A 156 14.99 11.69 -28.87
CA PRO A 156 14.99 11.26 -30.25
C PRO A 156 16.26 10.45 -30.48
N LEU A 157 16.11 9.18 -30.83
CA LEU A 157 17.23 8.32 -31.22
C LEU A 157 18.01 9.10 -32.28
N GLU A 158 19.16 9.65 -31.91
CA GLU A 158 20.14 10.14 -32.87
C GLU A 158 20.40 8.97 -33.81
N GLN A 159 19.95 9.12 -35.05
CA GLN A 159 20.18 8.14 -36.09
C GLN A 159 21.69 7.93 -36.17
N PRO A 160 22.18 6.67 -36.12
CA PRO A 160 23.61 6.42 -36.32
C PRO A 160 23.98 6.93 -37.72
N GLU A 161 24.96 7.83 -37.78
CA GLU A 161 25.55 8.26 -39.03
C GLU A 161 26.02 7.03 -39.83
N PRO A 162 25.86 7.01 -41.17
CA PRO A 162 26.28 5.89 -41.98
C PRO A 162 27.80 5.73 -41.88
N ILE A 163 28.21 4.64 -41.23
CA ILE A 163 29.59 4.16 -41.20
C ILE A 163 29.98 3.85 -42.64
N GLN A 164 31.03 4.53 -43.12
CA GLN A 164 31.63 4.26 -44.42
C GLN A 164 32.16 2.82 -44.42
N GLU A 165 31.65 2.01 -45.34
CA GLU A 165 32.11 0.65 -45.62
C GLU A 165 33.54 0.73 -46.16
N GLU A 166 34.54 0.49 -45.30
CA GLU A 166 35.86 0.05 -45.75
C GLU A 166 35.83 -1.48 -45.88
N GLU A 167 35.91 -1.88 -47.15
CA GLU A 167 36.04 -3.22 -47.68
C GLU A 167 37.38 -3.82 -47.23
N GLU A 168 37.37 -4.87 -46.38
CA GLU A 168 38.56 -5.71 -46.16
C GLU A 168 38.21 -7.21 -46.18
N GLU A 169 39.02 -7.90 -46.97
CA GLU A 169 38.99 -9.29 -47.43
C GLU A 169 38.82 -10.39 -46.36
N ALA A 170 37.86 -11.28 -46.65
CA ALA A 170 37.89 -12.75 -46.60
C ALA A 170 38.90 -13.53 -45.71
N LEU A 171 38.33 -14.27 -44.72
CA LEU A 171 38.49 -15.71 -44.36
C LEU A 171 39.89 -16.27 -43.99
N PRO A 172 40.04 -17.36 -43.18
CA PRO A 172 39.10 -18.48 -43.01
C PRO A 172 38.89 -19.04 -41.59
N GLU A 173 38.00 -20.04 -41.59
CA GLU A 173 37.45 -20.93 -40.56
C GLU A 173 38.45 -21.58 -39.58
N GLU A 174 38.05 -21.67 -38.30
CA GLU A 174 38.29 -22.85 -37.45
C GLU A 174 37.16 -22.99 -36.40
N GLU A 175 36.24 -23.93 -36.64
CA GLU A 175 35.61 -24.77 -35.58
C GLU A 175 36.67 -25.79 -35.10
N PRO A 176 36.52 -26.56 -33.99
CA PRO A 176 35.37 -26.72 -33.11
C PRO A 176 35.76 -26.71 -31.60
N THR A 177 34.78 -26.87 -30.70
CA THR A 177 34.78 -27.87 -29.59
C THR A 177 33.74 -27.48 -28.53
N ARG A 178 32.65 -28.26 -28.47
CA ARG A 178 31.64 -28.25 -27.40
C ARG A 178 32.28 -28.70 -26.06
N PRO A 179 31.67 -28.43 -24.88
CA PRO A 179 30.61 -29.33 -24.42
C PRO A 179 29.43 -28.65 -23.72
N LEU A 180 28.28 -29.32 -23.87
CA LEU A 180 27.09 -29.19 -23.03
C LEU A 180 27.41 -29.41 -21.54
N SER A 181 26.92 -28.51 -20.69
CA SER A 181 26.62 -28.74 -19.27
C SER A 181 25.83 -27.52 -18.76
N ALA A 182 24.83 -27.62 -17.91
CA ALA A 182 24.02 -28.72 -17.45
C ALA A 182 22.75 -28.05 -16.89
N VAL A 183 21.59 -28.56 -17.28
CA VAL A 183 20.33 -28.23 -16.61
C VAL A 183 20.38 -28.79 -15.20
N ALA A 184 20.23 -27.94 -14.18
CA ALA A 184 19.96 -28.37 -12.82
C ALA A 184 18.64 -27.72 -12.35
N PRO A 185 17.60 -28.52 -12.07
CA PRO A 185 16.35 -28.06 -11.49
C PRO A 185 16.48 -27.87 -9.96
N THR A 186 15.97 -26.76 -9.44
CA THR A 186 15.37 -26.69 -8.09
C THR A 186 13.93 -27.22 -8.18
N PRO A 187 13.16 -27.45 -7.10
CA PRO A 187 13.46 -27.58 -5.66
C PRO A 187 12.85 -28.88 -5.05
N TYR A 188 13.37 -29.37 -3.92
CA TYR A 188 12.59 -30.28 -3.06
C TYR A 188 12.28 -29.63 -1.71
N HIS A 189 10.97 -29.47 -1.51
CA HIS A 189 10.27 -29.26 -0.25
C HIS A 189 10.89 -30.05 0.92
N GLN A 190 11.10 -29.38 2.05
CA GLN A 190 11.06 -30.04 3.36
C GLN A 190 9.82 -29.56 4.11
N PRO A 191 8.90 -30.45 4.50
CA PRO A 191 7.83 -30.11 5.43
C PRO A 191 8.40 -30.02 6.86
N ILE A 192 8.21 -28.86 7.49
CA ILE A 192 8.49 -28.62 8.90
C ILE A 192 7.43 -29.39 9.72
N ALA A 193 7.89 -30.30 10.56
CA ALA A 193 7.06 -31.04 11.49
C ALA A 193 6.47 -30.09 12.55
N PHE A 194 5.15 -30.05 12.63
CA PHE A 194 4.40 -29.38 13.70
C PHE A 194 4.66 -30.11 15.04
N ALA A 195 5.29 -29.42 15.98
CA ALA A 195 5.29 -29.81 17.38
C ALA A 195 3.95 -29.40 18.01
N ALA A 196 3.19 -30.37 18.52
CA ALA A 196 1.96 -30.14 19.25
C ALA A 196 2.27 -29.57 20.66
N PRO A 197 1.59 -28.50 21.10
CA PRO A 197 1.70 -28.05 22.49
C PRO A 197 0.89 -28.96 23.41
N THR A 198 1.59 -29.49 24.41
CA THR A 198 1.07 -30.25 25.54
C THR A 198 0.09 -29.41 26.37
N SER A 199 -1.12 -29.95 26.53
CA SER A 199 -2.19 -29.46 27.40
C SER A 199 -1.77 -29.45 28.88
N PRO A 200 -1.94 -28.34 29.62
CA PRO A 200 -1.92 -28.37 31.07
C PRO A 200 -3.31 -28.67 31.67
N GLU A 201 -3.27 -29.53 32.69
CA GLU A 201 -4.30 -30.11 33.53
C GLU A 201 -5.09 -29.06 34.37
N PRO A 202 -6.42 -29.19 34.56
CA PRO A 202 -7.15 -28.34 35.50
C PRO A 202 -7.06 -28.87 36.94
N ALA A 203 -6.60 -28.00 37.84
CA ALA A 203 -6.56 -28.23 39.27
C ALA A 203 -7.96 -28.50 39.86
N ARG A 204 -8.04 -29.55 40.68
CA ARG A 204 -9.20 -29.92 41.50
C ARG A 204 -9.49 -28.86 42.56
N LEU A 205 -10.75 -28.40 42.59
CA LEU A 205 -11.35 -27.76 43.76
C LEU A 205 -11.61 -28.81 44.84
N THR A 206 -11.07 -28.59 46.04
CA THR A 206 -11.49 -29.28 47.26
C THR A 206 -12.52 -28.41 47.97
N ILE A 207 -13.63 -29.03 48.37
CA ILE A 207 -14.77 -28.46 49.10
C ILE A 207 -14.39 -28.28 50.57
#